data_AF-A0A1Q8SPW3-F1
#
_entry.id   AF-A0A1Q8SPW3-F1
#
_cell.length_a   1.000
_cell.length_b   1.000
_cell.length_c   1.000
_cell.angle_alpha   90.00
_cell.angle_beta   90.00
_cell.angle_gamma   90.00
#
_symmetry.space_group_name_H-M   'P 1'
#
loop_
_entity.id
_entity.type
_entity.pdbx_description
1 polymer ?
#
loop_
_entity_poly.entity_id
_entity_poly.type
_entity_poly.pdbx_seq_one_letter_code
_entity_poly.pdbx_strand_id
1 'polypeptide(L)'
;MTDQAAGLRAWADPDALQLGVIGEPGDDALMRALTVLPTSRGGCWQALRVDQLRGPALAWMLWVDTAQIDVADLYRRVKRALAPPAASSPPTTGTPVTLLLWLHDGGTSTQPSLDSATTRLLANLSMTLKRFLNVELTPDLARWQRCVPMPG
;
A
#
# COMPACT_ATOMS: atom_id res chain seq x y z
N MET A 1 -22.71 20.97 -9.51
CA MET A 1 -21.50 20.59 -8.76
C MET A 1 -21.71 19.18 -8.28
N THR A 2 -21.13 18.21 -8.99
CA THR A 2 -21.36 16.79 -8.75
C THR A 2 -20.42 16.34 -7.64
N ASP A 3 -21.00 15.72 -6.61
CA ASP A 3 -20.32 15.16 -5.45
C ASP A 3 -19.39 14.01 -5.91
N GLN A 4 -18.14 14.34 -6.26
CA GLN A 4 -17.11 13.35 -6.68
C GLN A 4 -16.58 12.49 -5.52
N ALA A 5 -17.12 12.63 -4.31
CA ALA A 5 -16.77 11.81 -3.15
C ALA A 5 -17.59 10.49 -3.06
N ALA A 6 -18.55 10.27 -3.97
CA ALA A 6 -19.45 9.13 -3.91
C ALA A 6 -18.90 7.82 -4.55
N GLY A 7 -17.83 7.89 -5.35
CA GLY A 7 -17.30 6.73 -6.09
C GLY A 7 -16.66 5.64 -5.23
N LEU A 8 -16.24 5.96 -4.01
CA LEU A 8 -15.54 5.04 -3.08
C LEU A 8 -16.49 4.27 -2.14
N ARG A 9 -17.81 4.48 -2.22
CA ARG A 9 -18.79 3.86 -1.30
C ARG A 9 -19.61 2.70 -1.89
N ALA A 10 -19.50 2.45 -3.19
CA ALA A 10 -20.10 1.29 -3.83
C ALA A 10 -18.94 0.31 -4.07
N TRP A 11 -18.70 -0.76 -3.34
CA TRP A 11 -19.57 -1.68 -2.63
C TRP A 11 -18.78 -2.13 -1.39
N ALA A 12 -19.25 -1.79 -0.19
CA ALA A 12 -18.67 -2.34 1.03
C ALA A 12 -19.17 -3.79 1.16
N ASP A 13 -18.45 -4.72 0.52
CA ASP A 13 -18.62 -6.14 0.78
C ASP A 13 -18.17 -6.38 2.24
N PRO A 14 -19.05 -6.88 3.12
CA PRO A 14 -18.70 -7.13 4.51
C PRO A 14 -17.54 -8.12 4.68
N ASP A 15 -17.26 -8.93 3.65
CA ASP A 15 -16.15 -9.90 3.63
C ASP A 15 -14.89 -9.35 2.94
N ALA A 16 -14.87 -8.08 2.52
CA ALA A 16 -13.72 -7.48 1.88
C ALA A 16 -12.54 -7.27 2.85
N LEU A 17 -11.36 -7.63 2.38
CA LEU A 17 -10.11 -7.45 3.13
C LEU A 17 -9.63 -6.00 2.99
N GLN A 18 -9.42 -5.31 4.11
CA GLN A 18 -8.98 -3.91 4.10
C GLN A 18 -7.50 -3.79 3.75
N LEU A 19 -7.21 -3.13 2.62
CA LEU A 19 -5.86 -2.78 2.17
C LEU A 19 -5.62 -1.28 2.35
N GLY A 20 -4.72 -0.90 3.25
CA GLY A 20 -4.30 0.49 3.41
C GLY A 20 -3.40 0.92 2.26
N VAL A 21 -3.76 2.00 1.55
CA VAL A 21 -2.98 2.52 0.42
C VAL A 21 -2.31 3.85 0.78
N ILE A 22 -0.99 3.87 0.65
CA ILE A 22 -0.12 5.03 0.89
C ILE A 22 0.35 5.55 -0.47
N GLY A 23 0.07 6.80 -0.80
CA GLY A 23 0.35 7.38 -2.12
C GLY A 23 -0.89 8.07 -2.68
N GLU A 24 -0.95 8.30 -3.99
CA GLU A 24 -2.09 8.94 -4.69
C GLU A 24 -2.39 8.22 -6.02
N PRO A 25 -2.89 6.97 -6.01
CA PRO A 25 -3.44 6.38 -7.22
C PRO A 25 -4.67 7.14 -7.72
N GLY A 26 -4.83 7.20 -9.04
CA GLY A 26 -6.13 7.42 -9.66
C GLY A 26 -7.01 6.16 -9.57
N ASP A 27 -8.32 6.36 -9.55
CA ASP A 27 -9.30 5.29 -9.26
C ASP A 27 -9.19 4.10 -10.24
N ASP A 28 -9.08 4.36 -11.54
CA ASP A 28 -8.96 3.29 -12.56
C ASP A 28 -7.65 2.50 -12.42
N ALA A 29 -6.56 3.18 -12.09
CA ALA A 29 -5.26 2.54 -11.90
C ALA A 29 -5.28 1.66 -10.63
N LEU A 30 -5.90 2.16 -9.56
CA LEU A 30 -6.10 1.40 -8.33
C LEU A 30 -6.95 0.16 -8.56
N MET A 31 -8.10 0.29 -9.25
CA MET A 31 -8.98 -0.83 -9.55
C MET A 31 -8.26 -1.91 -10.35
N ARG A 32 -7.46 -1.54 -11.36
CA ARG A 32 -6.62 -2.49 -12.12
C ARG A 32 -5.54 -3.15 -11.28
N ALA A 33 -4.96 -2.43 -10.32
CA ALA A 33 -4.00 -3.04 -9.39
C ALA A 33 -4.69 -4.07 -8.49
N LEU A 34 -5.89 -3.74 -7.98
CA LEU A 34 -6.66 -4.64 -7.11
C LEU A 34 -7.06 -5.94 -7.80
N THR A 35 -7.37 -5.92 -9.10
CA THR A 35 -7.74 -7.14 -9.83
C THR A 35 -6.61 -8.14 -10.00
N VAL A 36 -5.35 -7.70 -9.89
CA VAL A 36 -4.17 -8.58 -9.97
C VAL A 36 -3.60 -8.94 -8.59
N LEU A 37 -4.10 -8.32 -7.52
CA LEU A 37 -3.71 -8.72 -6.18
C LEU A 37 -4.28 -10.11 -5.87
N PRO A 38 -3.47 -11.01 -5.31
CA PRO A 38 -3.96 -12.33 -4.96
C PRO A 38 -4.96 -12.21 -3.80
N THR A 39 -6.16 -12.74 -4.00
CA THR A 39 -7.20 -12.81 -2.97
C THR A 39 -6.98 -14.04 -2.12
N SER A 40 -6.62 -13.88 -0.84
CA SER A 40 -6.67 -15.00 0.11
C SER A 40 -8.14 -15.33 0.41
N ARG A 41 -8.58 -16.55 0.10
CA ARG A 41 -9.91 -17.12 0.43
C ARG A 41 -11.14 -16.61 -0.36
N GLY A 42 -10.96 -16.00 -1.52
CA GLY A 42 -12.09 -15.67 -2.41
C GLY A 42 -12.85 -14.38 -2.08
N GLY A 43 -12.40 -13.62 -1.08
CA GLY A 43 -12.84 -12.24 -0.85
C GLY A 43 -12.05 -11.24 -1.70
N CYS A 44 -12.63 -10.07 -2.00
CA CYS A 44 -11.94 -9.03 -2.75
C CYS A 44 -11.18 -8.07 -1.82
N TRP A 45 -10.09 -7.47 -2.34
CA TRP A 45 -9.38 -6.41 -1.64
C TRP A 45 -10.15 -5.09 -1.74
N GLN A 46 -10.40 -4.46 -0.61
CA GLN A 46 -10.89 -3.09 -0.57
C GLN A 46 -9.73 -2.15 -0.24
N ALA A 47 -9.26 -1.40 -1.24
CA ALA A 47 -8.29 -0.35 -1.03
C ALA A 47 -8.93 0.83 -0.30
N LEU A 48 -8.30 1.25 0.80
CA LEU A 48 -8.72 2.40 1.59
C LEU A 48 -7.53 3.32 1.81
N ARG A 49 -7.78 4.63 1.71
CA ARG A 49 -6.80 5.64 2.13
C ARG A 49 -6.65 5.62 3.64
N VAL A 50 -5.52 6.12 4.14
CA VAL A 50 -5.21 6.19 5.57
C VAL A 50 -6.33 6.87 6.38
N ASP A 51 -6.90 7.96 5.85
CA ASP A 51 -7.99 8.73 6.45
C ASP A 51 -9.37 8.05 6.35
N GLN A 52 -9.49 7.01 5.52
CA GLN A 52 -10.73 6.25 5.32
C GLN A 52 -10.75 4.95 6.12
N LEU A 53 -9.61 4.52 6.66
CA LEU A 53 -9.52 3.34 7.51
C LEU A 53 -10.31 3.56 8.81
N ARG A 54 -11.28 2.69 9.07
CA ARG A 54 -12.06 2.69 10.33
C ARG A 54 -11.47 1.75 11.40
N GLY A 55 -10.42 1.02 11.06
CA GLY A 55 -9.73 0.05 11.91
C GLY A 55 -8.34 -0.27 11.34
N PRO A 56 -7.62 -1.24 11.92
CA PRO A 56 -6.31 -1.64 11.39
C PRO A 56 -6.48 -2.27 10.01
N ALA A 57 -5.74 -1.76 9.03
CA ALA A 57 -5.65 -2.41 7.72
C ALA A 57 -5.01 -3.80 7.88
N LEU A 58 -5.52 -4.78 7.14
CA LEU A 58 -4.97 -6.13 7.15
C LEU A 58 -3.58 -6.15 6.49
N ALA A 59 -3.42 -5.34 5.45
CA ALA A 59 -2.18 -5.19 4.71
C ALA A 59 -2.01 -3.76 4.20
N TRP A 60 -0.80 -3.43 3.77
CA TRP A 60 -0.46 -2.11 3.27
C TRP A 60 0.20 -2.17 1.89
N MET A 61 -0.14 -1.20 1.05
CA MET A 61 0.47 -0.94 -0.25
C MET A 61 1.04 0.47 -0.29
N LEU A 62 2.28 0.61 -0.74
CA LEU A 62 2.90 1.88 -1.13
C LEU A 62 2.77 2.04 -2.64
N TRP A 63 1.90 2.95 -3.07
CA TRP A 63 1.73 3.36 -4.45
C TRP A 63 2.77 4.42 -4.81
N VAL A 64 3.57 4.15 -5.84
CA VAL A 64 4.60 5.07 -6.34
C VAL A 64 4.34 5.34 -7.82
N ASP A 65 4.08 6.59 -8.14
CA ASP A 65 4.15 7.08 -9.52
C ASP A 65 5.63 7.29 -9.88
N THR A 66 6.12 6.54 -10.86
CA THR A 66 7.53 6.56 -11.27
C THR A 66 7.90 7.82 -12.04
N ALA A 67 6.92 8.56 -12.58
CA ALA A 67 7.17 9.85 -13.22
C ALA A 67 7.46 10.96 -12.19
N GLN A 68 7.03 10.78 -10.94
CA GLN A 68 7.16 11.80 -9.89
C GLN A 68 7.58 11.16 -8.56
N ILE A 69 8.84 10.76 -8.48
CA ILE A 69 9.40 10.19 -7.25
C ILE A 69 10.06 11.27 -6.41
N ASP A 70 9.45 11.55 -5.25
CA ASP A 70 10.08 12.26 -4.14
C ASP A 70 10.25 11.30 -2.95
N VAL A 71 11.48 10.85 -2.71
CA VAL A 71 11.81 9.90 -1.63
C VAL A 71 11.50 10.48 -0.25
N ALA A 72 11.74 11.78 -0.05
CA ALA A 72 11.48 12.43 1.23
C ALA A 72 9.97 12.49 1.50
N ASP A 73 9.19 12.79 0.45
CA ASP A 73 7.73 12.77 0.56
C ASP A 73 7.18 11.37 0.81
N LEU A 74 7.63 10.36 0.05
CA LEU A 74 7.24 8.96 0.26
C LEU A 74 7.55 8.49 1.69
N TYR A 75 8.74 8.80 2.20
CA TYR A 75 9.11 8.48 3.58
C TYR A 75 8.16 9.15 4.58
N ARG A 76 7.84 10.45 4.40
CA ARG A 76 6.90 11.17 5.28
C ARG A 76 5.50 10.57 5.24
N ARG A 77 5.01 10.18 4.06
CA ARG A 77 3.71 9.52 3.88
C ARG A 77 3.67 8.17 4.61
N VAL A 78 4.69 7.33 4.42
CA VAL A 78 4.78 6.02 5.11
C VAL A 78 4.86 6.21 6.62
N LYS A 79 5.72 7.11 7.09
CA LYS A 79 5.85 7.43 8.52
C LYS A 79 4.53 7.90 9.11
N ARG A 80 3.76 8.72 8.40
CA ARG A 80 2.45 9.23 8.86
C ARG A 80 1.38 8.14 8.85
N ALA A 81 1.34 7.31 7.81
CA ALA A 81 0.35 6.25 7.64
C ALA A 81 0.50 5.13 8.68
N LEU A 82 1.74 4.78 9.00
CA LEU A 82 2.09 3.72 9.94
C LEU A 82 2.40 4.24 11.34
N ALA A 83 2.32 5.55 11.56
CA ALA A 83 2.33 6.09 12.91
C ALA A 83 1.13 5.48 13.65
N PRO A 84 1.32 4.95 14.87
CA PRO A 84 0.21 4.38 15.61
C PRO A 84 -0.91 5.44 15.74
N PRO A 85 -2.17 5.14 15.37
CA PRO A 85 -3.26 5.89 15.96
C PRO A 85 -3.14 5.69 17.47
N ALA A 86 -3.28 6.76 18.26
CA ALA A 86 -3.09 6.76 19.72
C ALA A 86 -3.98 5.77 20.51
N ALA A 87 -4.75 4.92 19.82
CA ALA A 87 -5.60 3.88 20.37
C ALA A 87 -5.72 2.71 19.37
N SER A 88 -4.71 1.84 19.28
CA SER A 88 -4.86 0.43 18.90
C SER A 88 -3.55 -0.26 19.19
N SER A 89 -3.63 -1.41 19.87
CA SER A 89 -2.56 -2.13 20.53
C SER A 89 -1.22 -2.15 19.77
N PRO A 90 -0.08 -2.01 20.47
CA PRO A 90 1.23 -1.97 19.85
C PRO A 90 1.45 -3.24 19.01
N PRO A 91 2.16 -3.14 17.87
CA PRO A 91 2.64 -4.34 17.19
C PRO A 91 3.44 -5.16 18.20
N THR A 92 3.11 -6.45 18.31
CA THR A 92 3.86 -7.42 19.09
C THR A 92 5.34 -7.28 18.71
N THR A 93 6.12 -6.86 19.69
CA THR A 93 7.54 -6.47 19.58
C THR A 93 8.33 -7.43 18.69
N GLY A 94 8.74 -6.97 17.50
CA GLY A 94 9.81 -7.57 16.71
C GLY A 94 9.53 -7.82 15.22
N THR A 95 8.28 -8.03 14.81
CA THR A 95 7.98 -8.39 13.41
C THR A 95 7.89 -7.13 12.54
N PRO A 96 8.67 -7.04 11.44
CA PRO A 96 8.58 -5.89 10.54
C PRO A 96 7.25 -5.87 9.80
N VAL A 97 6.74 -4.66 9.52
CA VAL A 97 5.54 -4.48 8.70
C VAL A 97 5.94 -4.58 7.22
N THR A 98 5.39 -5.56 6.50
CA THR A 98 5.66 -5.72 5.06
C THR A 98 4.68 -4.88 4.24
N LEU A 99 5.22 -3.96 3.45
CA LEU A 99 4.49 -3.10 2.52
C LEU A 99 4.72 -3.57 1.09
N LEU A 100 3.63 -3.74 0.34
CA LEU A 100 3.69 -3.99 -1.10
C LEU A 100 4.10 -2.71 -1.82
N LEU A 101 5.24 -2.71 -2.49
CA LEU A 101 5.65 -1.64 -3.37
C LEU A 101 4.94 -1.82 -4.72
N TRP A 102 4.01 -0.92 -5.02
CA TRP A 102 3.34 -0.85 -6.30
C TRP A 102 3.90 0.30 -7.13
N LEU A 103 4.42 -0.02 -8.30
CA LEU A 103 5.02 0.96 -9.21
C LEU A 103 4.06 1.22 -10.37
N HIS A 104 3.79 2.50 -10.66
CA HIS A 104 2.94 2.93 -11.75
C HIS A 104 3.67 3.96 -12.62
N ASP A 105 3.68 3.77 -13.93
CA ASP A 105 4.35 4.66 -14.90
C ASP A 105 3.38 5.45 -15.79
N GLY A 106 2.11 5.56 -15.40
CA GLY A 106 1.05 6.15 -16.24
C GLY A 106 0.61 5.25 -17.40
N GLY A 107 1.31 4.14 -17.66
CA GLY A 107 0.99 3.16 -18.69
C GLY A 107 0.04 2.06 -18.21
N THR A 108 -0.21 1.10 -19.10
CA THR A 108 -0.97 -0.13 -18.80
C THR A 108 -0.06 -1.27 -18.30
N SER A 109 1.24 -1.02 -18.14
CA SER A 109 2.18 -2.06 -17.72
C SER A 109 1.99 -2.37 -16.23
N THR A 110 1.94 -3.66 -15.90
CA THR A 110 1.90 -4.15 -14.52
C THR A 110 3.28 -4.11 -13.86
N GLN A 111 4.36 -3.93 -14.64
CA GLN A 111 5.72 -3.72 -14.14
C GLN A 111 6.41 -2.65 -14.99
N PRO A 112 6.57 -1.43 -14.47
CA PRO A 112 7.28 -0.37 -15.17
C PRO A 112 8.79 -0.67 -15.19
N SER A 113 9.45 -0.39 -16.32
CA SER A 113 10.91 -0.44 -16.39
C SER A 113 11.48 0.78 -15.67
N LEU A 114 12.26 0.54 -14.62
CA LEU A 114 12.90 1.61 -13.87
C LEU A 114 14.31 1.84 -14.42
N ASP A 115 14.72 3.11 -14.51
CA ASP A 115 16.13 3.43 -14.71
C ASP A 115 16.97 3.10 -13.47
N SER A 116 18.29 3.06 -13.65
CA SER A 116 19.24 2.73 -12.59
C SER A 116 19.21 3.74 -11.44
N ALA A 117 18.89 5.01 -11.72
CA ALA A 117 18.84 6.06 -10.72
C ALA A 117 17.63 5.87 -9.78
N THR A 118 16.46 5.66 -10.35
CA THR A 118 15.19 5.38 -9.67
C THR A 118 15.29 4.11 -8.84
N THR A 119 15.90 3.06 -9.41
CA THR A 119 16.13 1.79 -8.69
C THR A 119 16.96 2.03 -7.41
N ARG A 120 18.02 2.86 -7.49
CA ARG A 120 18.84 3.21 -6.32
C ARG A 120 18.06 4.04 -5.30
N LEU A 121 17.23 4.98 -5.75
CA LEU A 121 16.38 5.79 -4.87
C LEU A 121 15.41 4.92 -4.07
N LEU A 122 14.73 3.97 -4.72
CA LEU A 122 13.80 3.05 -4.06
C LEU A 122 14.52 2.07 -3.13
N ALA A 123 15.72 1.61 -3.48
CA ALA A 123 16.54 0.79 -2.60
C ALA A 123 16.95 1.55 -1.32
N ASN A 124 17.35 2.82 -1.46
CA ASN A 124 17.67 3.69 -0.33
C ASN A 124 16.44 3.94 0.56
N LEU A 125 15.26 4.16 -0.05
CA LEU A 125 14.00 4.27 0.68
C LEU A 125 13.71 2.99 1.46
N SER A 126 13.79 1.82 0.84
CA SER A 126 13.57 0.52 1.48
C SER A 126 14.49 0.30 2.68
N MET A 127 15.79 0.61 2.53
CA MET A 127 16.75 0.49 3.63
C MET A 127 16.45 1.49 4.77
N THR A 128 16.04 2.72 4.43
CA THR A 128 15.67 3.76 5.41
C THR A 128 14.42 3.36 6.18
N LEU A 129 13.38 2.89 5.50
CA LEU A 129 12.14 2.43 6.12
C LEU A 129 12.38 1.23 7.05
N LYS A 130 13.20 0.27 6.62
CA LYS A 130 13.58 -0.87 7.45
C LYS A 130 14.34 -0.44 8.70
N ARG A 131 15.31 0.46 8.57
CA ARG A 131 16.16 0.91 9.68
C ARG A 131 15.41 1.74 10.71
N PHE A 132 14.54 2.66 10.27
CA PHE A 132 13.95 3.66 11.16
C PHE A 132 12.50 3.38 11.55
N LEU A 133 11.75 2.64 10.73
CA LEU A 133 10.34 2.33 10.97
C LEU A 133 10.06 0.83 11.10
N ASN A 134 11.08 -0.03 11.00
CA ASN A 134 10.95 -1.49 10.95
C ASN A 134 9.95 -1.95 9.86
N VAL A 135 10.02 -1.31 8.69
CA VAL A 135 9.14 -1.57 7.54
C VAL A 135 9.93 -2.22 6.41
N GLU A 136 9.43 -3.32 5.88
CA GLU A 136 10.00 -3.97 4.68
C GLU A 136 9.19 -3.61 3.44
N LEU A 137 9.83 -3.01 2.43
CA LEU A 137 9.23 -2.86 1.10
C LEU A 137 9.51 -4.10 0.26
N THR A 138 8.48 -4.64 -0.39
CA THR A 138 8.65 -5.73 -1.36
C THR A 138 7.80 -5.49 -2.61
N PRO A 139 8.37 -5.62 -3.83
CA PRO A 139 7.59 -5.62 -5.06
C PRO A 139 7.01 -7.01 -5.39
N ASP A 140 7.37 -8.04 -4.62
CA ASP A 140 6.94 -9.42 -4.86
C ASP A 140 5.58 -9.68 -4.19
N LEU A 141 4.55 -9.82 -5.02
CA LEU A 141 3.18 -10.12 -4.59
C LEU A 141 3.07 -11.42 -3.79
N ALA A 142 3.80 -12.46 -4.17
CA ALA A 142 3.73 -13.76 -3.51
C ALA A 142 4.44 -13.74 -2.15
N ARG A 143 5.53 -12.97 -2.03
CA ARG A 143 6.15 -12.71 -0.73
C ARG A 143 5.24 -11.86 0.15
N TRP A 144 4.69 -10.79 -0.38
CA TRP A 144 3.77 -9.92 0.36
C TRP A 144 2.57 -10.71 0.88
N GLN A 145 1.92 -11.51 0.05
CA GLN A 145 0.77 -12.32 0.43
C GLN A 145 1.07 -13.29 1.59
N ARG A 146 2.27 -13.87 1.62
CA ARG A 146 2.70 -14.74 2.73
C ARG A 146 2.87 -14.01 4.07
N CYS A 147 3.07 -12.68 4.02
CA CYS A 147 3.19 -11.84 5.20
C CYS A 147 1.85 -11.24 5.66
N VAL A 148 0.80 -11.33 4.85
CA VAL A 148 -0.53 -10.85 5.23
C VAL A 148 -1.08 -11.74 6.34
N PRO A 149 -1.50 -11.18 7.50
CA PRO A 149 -2.13 -11.96 8.56
C PRO A 149 -3.38 -12.68 8.05
N MET A 150 -3.59 -13.94 8.44
CA MET A 150 -4.87 -14.59 8.19
C MET A 150 -5.91 -14.01 9.17
N PRO A 151 -7.06 -13.51 8.71
CA PRO A 151 -8.17 -13.23 9.62
C PRO A 151 -8.63 -14.54 10.25
N GLY A 152 -8.64 -14.57 11.58
CA GLY A 152 -9.08 -15.71 12.41
C GLY A 152 -10.59 -15.79 12.55
#